data_AF-A0A3D3HV68-F1
#
_entry.id   AF-A0A3D3HV68-F1
#
_cell.length_a   1.000
_cell.length_b   1.000
_cell.length_c   1.000
_cell.angle_alpha   90.00
_cell.angle_beta   90.00
_cell.angle_gamma   90.00
#
_symmetry.space_group_name_H-M   'P 1'
#
loop_
_entity.id
_entity.type
_entity.pdbx_description
1 polymer ?
#
loop_
_entity_poly.entity_id
_entity_poly.type
_entity_poly.pdbx_seq_one_letter_code
_entity_poly.pdbx_strand_id
1 'polypeptide(L)'
;MSPNFTNSYSKKLNKKPECEKEDEIESFHYLTGEGDLLKITEFALTGSEFHYYSQIVSLGCSTEGFYADHSLELRRLKFSDEHIIGELLELGMHDEDDDTLVGRVAYNDFTFYEGESLKTGKQIRGVEIIGDYQLGGIAKNVYKCLIMKHDYIVCDNLQTIGGGSLWVSGMTSIGEVRIYDTIKERFIDVLTRQGCGMNGVIPWSAQGLTQMDMSRWEPRKLSMESCHHIVNIISKDKIYNYE
;
A
#
# COMPACT_ATOMS: atom_id res chain seq x y z
N MET A 1 21.91 -9.60 10.83
CA MET A 1 20.85 -9.40 11.84
C MET A 1 20.54 -7.92 11.94
N SER A 2 19.24 -7.59 12.02
CA SER A 2 18.55 -6.28 12.20
C SER A 2 18.48 -5.31 10.99
N PRO A 3 17.44 -4.43 10.89
CA PRO A 3 16.43 -3.97 11.91
C PRO A 3 14.96 -4.04 11.40
N ASN A 4 13.85 -3.83 12.15
CA ASN A 4 13.31 -2.67 12.89
C ASN A 4 13.21 -1.38 12.09
N PHE A 5 12.37 -0.40 12.50
CA PHE A 5 12.20 0.85 11.74
C PHE A 5 13.53 1.34 11.15
N THR A 6 13.61 1.48 9.83
CA THR A 6 14.88 1.73 9.13
C THR A 6 14.87 3.09 8.44
N ASN A 7 15.98 3.83 8.60
CA ASN A 7 16.25 5.06 7.85
C ASN A 7 16.88 4.79 6.49
N SER A 8 17.45 3.62 6.30
CA SER A 8 18.06 3.18 5.05
C SER A 8 17.17 2.08 4.47
N TYR A 9 16.11 2.51 3.82
CA TYR A 9 15.25 1.61 3.07
C TYR A 9 16.02 1.11 1.84
N SER A 10 16.48 -0.14 1.86
CA SER A 10 17.37 -0.69 0.84
C SER A 10 16.68 -1.00 -0.50
N LYS A 11 15.35 -0.91 -0.56
CA LYS A 11 14.57 -1.25 -1.76
C LYS A 11 14.29 0.03 -2.54
N LYS A 12 15.21 0.40 -3.42
CA LYS A 12 15.10 1.58 -4.27
C LYS A 12 14.06 1.35 -5.38
N LEU A 13 12.78 1.52 -5.05
CA LEU A 13 11.67 1.39 -5.99
C LEU A 13 11.47 2.62 -6.90
N ASN A 14 12.34 3.64 -6.76
CA ASN A 14 12.51 4.66 -7.80
C ASN A 14 13.02 4.07 -9.12
N LYS A 15 13.63 2.88 -9.07
CA LYS A 15 13.93 2.04 -10.22
C LYS A 15 13.06 0.78 -10.18
N LYS A 16 12.81 0.22 -11.35
CA LYS A 16 12.17 -1.09 -11.47
C LYS A 16 13.03 -2.16 -10.77
N PRO A 17 12.44 -3.14 -10.07
CA PRO A 17 13.19 -4.25 -9.52
C PRO A 17 13.98 -5.03 -10.58
N GLU A 18 15.18 -5.48 -10.22
CA GLU A 18 15.97 -6.39 -11.06
C GLU A 18 15.30 -7.77 -11.11
N CYS A 19 15.22 -8.37 -12.29
CA CYS A 19 14.62 -9.67 -12.54
C CYS A 19 15.21 -10.30 -13.80
N GLU A 20 15.12 -11.62 -13.92
CA GLU A 20 15.47 -12.35 -15.15
C GLU A 20 14.33 -12.33 -16.16
N LYS A 21 13.10 -12.42 -15.64
CA LYS A 21 11.87 -12.39 -16.43
C LYS A 21 10.77 -11.67 -15.68
N GLU A 22 9.92 -11.01 -16.44
CA GLU A 22 8.73 -10.34 -16.00
C GLU A 22 7.56 -10.75 -16.90
N ASP A 23 6.41 -11.03 -16.28
CA ASP A 23 5.17 -11.32 -16.99
C ASP A 23 4.07 -10.40 -16.44
N GLU A 24 3.41 -9.65 -17.33
CA GLU A 24 2.23 -8.85 -16.96
C GLU A 24 1.08 -9.79 -16.56
N ILE A 25 0.51 -9.53 -15.39
CA ILE A 25 -0.64 -10.29 -14.87
C ILE A 25 -1.93 -9.63 -15.32
N GLU A 26 -2.10 -8.35 -14.96
CA GLU A 26 -3.26 -7.55 -15.33
C GLU A 26 -3.02 -6.06 -15.02
N SER A 27 -3.88 -5.20 -15.59
CA SER A 27 -4.00 -3.80 -15.23
C SER A 27 -5.39 -3.46 -14.71
N PHE A 28 -5.47 -2.47 -13.82
CA PHE A 28 -6.72 -1.87 -13.38
C PHE A 28 -6.56 -0.36 -13.22
N HIS A 29 -7.69 0.36 -13.22
CA HIS A 29 -7.72 1.81 -13.15
C HIS A 29 -8.26 2.30 -11.81
N TYR A 30 -7.83 3.51 -11.43
CA TYR A 30 -8.22 4.17 -10.19
C TYR A 30 -8.25 5.68 -10.38
N LEU A 31 -9.28 6.36 -9.88
CA LEU A 31 -9.36 7.82 -9.90
C LEU A 31 -8.89 8.42 -8.57
N THR A 32 -7.92 9.33 -8.62
CA THR A 32 -7.48 10.10 -7.45
C THR A 32 -8.60 11.00 -6.93
N GLY A 33 -8.47 11.52 -5.71
CA GLY A 33 -9.42 12.51 -5.17
C GLY A 33 -9.50 13.79 -6.01
N GLU A 34 -8.40 14.16 -6.67
CA GLU A 34 -8.30 15.33 -7.54
C GLU A 34 -8.78 15.06 -8.97
N GLY A 35 -9.12 13.80 -9.31
CA GLY A 35 -9.69 13.43 -10.60
C GLY A 35 -8.68 12.87 -11.60
N ASP A 36 -7.42 12.69 -11.23
CA ASP A 36 -6.43 12.05 -12.11
C ASP A 36 -6.77 10.57 -12.31
N LEU A 37 -6.66 10.10 -13.55
CA LEU A 37 -6.85 8.70 -13.91
C LEU A 37 -5.51 7.97 -13.80
N LEU A 38 -5.41 7.05 -12.84
CA LEU A 38 -4.25 6.20 -12.66
C LEU A 38 -4.50 4.81 -13.26
N LYS A 39 -3.47 4.25 -13.90
CA LYS A 39 -3.38 2.83 -14.28
C LYS A 39 -2.37 2.13 -13.38
N ILE A 40 -2.79 1.03 -12.78
CA ILE A 40 -1.95 0.16 -11.96
C ILE A 40 -1.79 -1.15 -12.69
N THR A 41 -0.56 -1.50 -13.05
CA THR A 41 -0.24 -2.76 -13.75
C THR A 41 0.57 -3.65 -12.84
N GLU A 42 0.12 -4.89 -12.62
CA GLU A 42 0.83 -5.89 -11.83
C GLU A 42 1.64 -6.83 -12.72
N PHE A 43 2.84 -7.15 -12.25
CA PHE A 43 3.74 -8.08 -12.89
C PHE A 43 4.21 -9.16 -11.92
N ALA A 44 4.32 -10.40 -12.42
CA ALA A 44 5.05 -11.48 -11.78
C ALA A 44 6.52 -11.40 -12.15
N LEU A 45 7.41 -11.58 -11.18
CA LEU A 45 8.86 -11.52 -11.36
C LEU A 45 9.50 -12.89 -11.12
N THR A 46 10.41 -13.28 -12.00
CA THR A 46 11.28 -14.46 -11.84
C THR A 46 12.73 -14.01 -11.70
N GLY A 47 13.49 -14.66 -10.81
CA GLY A 47 14.89 -14.30 -10.54
C GLY A 47 15.05 -12.93 -9.85
N SER A 48 14.00 -12.46 -9.17
CA SER A 48 14.02 -11.21 -8.39
C SER A 48 13.94 -11.48 -6.89
N GLU A 49 14.33 -10.48 -6.08
CA GLU A 49 14.08 -10.51 -4.63
C GLU A 49 12.58 -10.41 -4.28
N PHE A 50 11.76 -9.96 -5.24
CA PHE A 50 10.30 -9.87 -5.11
C PHE A 50 9.59 -10.91 -5.97
N HIS A 51 8.46 -11.42 -5.51
CA HIS A 51 7.60 -12.26 -6.36
C HIS A 51 6.80 -11.42 -7.36
N TYR A 52 6.44 -10.20 -6.95
CA TYR A 52 5.58 -9.31 -7.70
C TYR A 52 6.01 -7.87 -7.57
N TYR A 53 5.67 -7.07 -8.57
CA TYR A 53 5.63 -5.61 -8.42
C TYR A 53 4.45 -5.02 -9.20
N SER A 54 3.97 -3.87 -8.74
CA SER A 54 3.01 -3.05 -9.49
C SER A 54 3.67 -1.74 -9.92
N GLN A 55 3.42 -1.33 -11.15
CA GLN A 55 3.70 0.00 -11.65
C GLN A 55 2.43 0.86 -11.60
N ILE A 56 2.55 2.09 -11.10
CA ILE A 56 1.47 3.07 -11.03
C ILE A 56 1.80 4.20 -11.99
N VAL A 57 0.94 4.44 -12.97
CA VAL A 57 1.08 5.47 -14.00
C VAL A 57 -0.12 6.40 -13.92
N SER A 58 0.09 7.70 -13.97
CA SER A 58 -0.95 8.69 -14.27
C SER A 58 -1.11 8.72 -15.78
N LEU A 59 -2.30 8.42 -16.28
CA LEU A 59 -2.56 8.40 -17.71
C LEU A 59 -2.54 9.82 -18.26
N GLY A 60 -1.74 10.02 -19.31
CA GLY A 60 -1.70 11.24 -20.09
C GLY A 60 -3.01 11.47 -20.84
N CYS A 61 -3.27 12.72 -21.20
CA CYS A 61 -4.44 13.08 -21.98
C CYS A 61 -4.03 14.06 -23.07
N SER A 62 -4.54 13.85 -24.29
CA SER A 62 -4.30 14.74 -25.43
C SER A 62 -4.69 16.20 -25.17
N THR A 63 -5.50 16.44 -24.13
CA THR A 63 -5.87 17.76 -23.65
C THR A 63 -5.49 17.89 -22.18
N GLU A 64 -4.53 18.76 -21.89
CA GLU A 64 -4.03 19.00 -20.52
C GLU A 64 -5.18 19.32 -19.54
N GLY A 65 -5.18 18.67 -18.38
CA GLY A 65 -6.16 18.87 -17.31
C GLY A 65 -7.54 18.25 -17.53
N PHE A 66 -7.85 17.78 -18.74
CA PHE A 66 -9.20 17.33 -19.10
C PHE A 66 -9.71 16.18 -18.21
N TYR A 67 -8.90 15.15 -17.97
CA TYR A 67 -9.30 14.02 -17.11
C TYR A 67 -9.66 14.45 -15.69
N ALA A 68 -8.88 15.35 -15.09
CA ALA A 68 -9.15 15.86 -13.74
C ALA A 68 -10.46 16.67 -13.71
N ASP A 69 -10.59 17.67 -14.59
CA ASP A 69 -11.77 18.54 -14.64
C ASP A 69 -13.06 17.75 -14.94
N HIS A 70 -13.02 16.84 -15.90
CA HIS A 70 -14.18 16.03 -16.29
C HIS A 70 -14.59 15.04 -15.19
N SER A 71 -13.60 14.40 -14.54
CA SER A 71 -13.86 13.53 -13.39
C SER A 71 -14.53 14.26 -12.24
N LEU A 72 -14.08 15.49 -11.93
CA LEU A 72 -14.65 16.30 -10.86
C LEU A 72 -16.09 16.73 -11.18
N GLU A 73 -16.39 17.06 -12.44
CA GLU A 73 -17.77 17.36 -12.85
C GLU A 73 -18.68 16.13 -12.72
N LEU A 74 -18.25 14.96 -13.20
CA LEU A 74 -19.04 13.74 -13.10
C LEU A 74 -19.26 13.29 -11.64
N ARG A 75 -18.25 13.47 -10.77
CA ARG A 75 -18.42 13.26 -9.32
C ARG A 75 -19.43 14.24 -8.72
N ARG A 76 -19.45 15.49 -9.17
CA ARG A 76 -20.44 16.49 -8.74
C ARG A 76 -21.86 16.07 -9.15
N LEU A 77 -21.99 15.39 -10.30
CA LEU A 77 -23.21 14.76 -10.78
C LEU A 77 -23.53 13.40 -10.12
N LYS A 78 -22.74 12.97 -9.11
CA LYS A 78 -22.93 11.75 -8.31
C LYS A 78 -22.75 10.43 -9.09
N PHE A 79 -22.00 10.44 -10.18
CA PHE A 79 -21.56 9.21 -10.81
C PHE A 79 -20.53 8.49 -9.94
N SER A 80 -20.52 7.14 -10.00
CA SER A 80 -19.53 6.32 -9.32
C SER A 80 -18.17 6.41 -10.01
N ASP A 81 -17.08 6.22 -9.27
CA ASP A 81 -15.74 6.20 -9.85
C ASP A 81 -15.61 5.14 -10.96
N GLU A 82 -16.27 3.98 -10.84
CA GLU A 82 -16.29 2.95 -11.89
C GLU A 82 -16.90 3.46 -13.20
N HIS A 83 -18.02 4.19 -13.12
CA HIS A 83 -18.66 4.78 -14.29
C HIS A 83 -17.76 5.84 -14.93
N ILE A 84 -17.18 6.72 -14.11
CA ILE A 84 -16.30 7.80 -14.59
C ILE A 84 -15.08 7.21 -15.28
N ILE A 85 -14.42 6.22 -14.68
CA ILE A 85 -13.29 5.52 -15.30
C ILE A 85 -13.68 4.95 -16.67
N GLY A 86 -14.82 4.27 -16.76
CA GLY A 86 -15.31 3.73 -18.02
C GLY A 86 -15.48 4.82 -19.08
N GLU A 87 -16.12 5.93 -18.72
CA GLU A 87 -16.32 7.07 -19.62
C GLU A 87 -14.99 7.66 -20.11
N LEU A 88 -14.04 7.92 -19.21
CA LEU A 88 -12.74 8.50 -19.58
C LEU A 88 -11.94 7.63 -20.55
N LEU A 89 -12.01 6.30 -20.38
CA LEU A 89 -11.35 5.35 -21.27
C LEU A 89 -12.04 5.28 -22.64
N GLU A 90 -13.37 5.39 -22.68
CA GLU A 90 -14.16 5.38 -23.93
C GLU A 90 -13.98 6.65 -24.78
N LEU A 91 -13.57 7.77 -24.17
CA LEU A 91 -13.32 9.03 -24.90
C LEU A 91 -12.15 8.93 -25.90
N GLY A 92 -11.25 7.94 -25.75
CA GLY A 92 -10.13 7.75 -26.67
C GLY A 92 -9.13 8.91 -26.67
N MET A 93 -9.03 9.64 -25.56
CA MET A 93 -8.17 10.80 -25.39
C MET A 93 -6.84 10.48 -24.68
N HIS A 94 -6.55 9.20 -24.44
CA HIS A 94 -5.30 8.78 -23.80
C HIS A 94 -4.13 9.09 -24.73
N ASP A 95 -3.14 9.82 -24.20
CA ASP A 95 -1.87 10.08 -24.86
C ASP A 95 -0.74 9.41 -24.06
N GLU A 96 -0.14 8.37 -24.62
CA GLU A 96 0.93 7.60 -23.97
C GLU A 96 2.22 8.41 -23.80
N ASP A 97 2.47 9.42 -24.65
CA ASP A 97 3.68 10.25 -24.55
C ASP A 97 3.65 11.15 -23.30
N ASP A 98 2.45 11.41 -22.76
CA ASP A 98 2.20 12.19 -21.55
C ASP A 98 2.02 11.32 -20.29
N ASP A 99 2.13 10.00 -20.41
CA ASP A 99 2.06 9.08 -19.27
C ASP A 99 3.17 9.37 -18.25
N THR A 100 2.77 9.58 -17.00
CA THR A 100 3.72 9.91 -15.92
C THR A 100 3.80 8.78 -14.91
N LEU A 101 5.01 8.27 -14.66
CA LEU A 101 5.25 7.31 -13.58
C LEU A 101 5.00 7.96 -12.21
N VAL A 102 3.98 7.47 -11.50
CA VAL A 102 3.60 7.94 -10.18
C VAL A 102 4.32 7.16 -9.08
N GLY A 103 4.52 5.86 -9.27
CA GLY A 103 5.12 5.04 -8.24
C GLY A 103 5.20 3.57 -8.54
N ARG A 104 5.74 2.83 -7.56
CA ARG A 104 5.87 1.37 -7.61
C ARG A 104 5.60 0.75 -6.25
N VAL A 105 5.06 -0.46 -6.28
CA VAL A 105 4.87 -1.32 -5.11
C VAL A 105 5.55 -2.65 -5.39
N ALA A 106 6.32 -3.19 -4.46
CA ALA A 106 6.88 -4.53 -4.56
C ALA A 106 6.38 -5.40 -3.41
N TYR A 107 6.07 -6.66 -3.68
CA TYR A 107 5.47 -7.55 -2.69
C TYR A 107 5.72 -9.02 -2.99
N ASN A 108 5.63 -9.83 -1.93
CA ASN A 108 5.80 -11.28 -1.97
C ASN A 108 4.54 -11.97 -1.47
N ASP A 109 4.38 -13.23 -1.84
CA ASP A 109 3.40 -14.06 -1.14
C ASP A 109 3.81 -14.23 0.32
N PHE A 110 2.81 -14.18 1.19
CA PHE A 110 2.97 -14.39 2.61
C PHE A 110 1.86 -15.29 3.11
N THR A 111 2.25 -16.41 3.70
CA THR A 111 1.32 -17.40 4.25
C THR A 111 1.18 -17.21 5.75
N PHE A 112 -0.04 -17.30 6.26
CA PHE A 112 -0.33 -17.18 7.70
C PHE A 112 -1.58 -18.00 8.06
N TYR A 113 -1.73 -18.28 9.36
CA TYR A 113 -2.89 -19.00 9.87
C TYR A 113 -3.98 -18.04 10.37
N GLU A 114 -5.21 -18.32 9.96
CA GLU A 114 -6.42 -17.72 10.51
C GLU A 114 -7.28 -18.83 11.13
N GLY A 115 -7.15 -19.00 12.45
CA GLY A 115 -7.62 -20.20 13.12
C GLY A 115 -6.80 -21.41 12.65
N GLU A 116 -7.47 -22.46 12.17
CA GLU A 116 -6.82 -23.66 11.61
C GLU A 116 -6.59 -23.56 10.09
N SER A 117 -7.07 -22.49 9.45
CA SER A 117 -6.97 -22.33 8.00
C SER A 117 -5.70 -21.61 7.60
N LEU A 118 -4.91 -22.21 6.71
CA LEU A 118 -3.80 -21.53 6.05
C LEU A 118 -4.35 -20.57 4.99
N LYS A 119 -3.91 -19.31 5.04
CA LYS A 119 -4.25 -18.24 4.11
C LYS A 119 -2.99 -17.74 3.42
N THR A 120 -3.16 -17.16 2.23
CA THR A 120 -2.10 -16.48 1.49
C THR A 120 -2.53 -15.05 1.24
N GLY A 121 -1.67 -14.11 1.60
CA GLY A 121 -1.81 -12.69 1.28
C GLY A 121 -0.58 -12.16 0.56
N LYS A 122 -0.60 -10.86 0.23
CA LYS A 122 0.57 -10.16 -0.31
C LYS A 122 1.23 -9.34 0.78
N GLN A 123 2.47 -9.67 1.12
CA GLN A 123 3.28 -8.85 2.00
C GLN A 123 3.94 -7.74 1.20
N ILE A 124 3.54 -6.50 1.49
CA ILE A 124 4.11 -5.32 0.87
C ILE A 124 5.53 -5.17 1.36
N ARG A 125 6.46 -5.55 0.49
CA ARG A 125 7.88 -5.46 0.72
C ARG A 125 8.36 -4.04 0.53
N GLY A 126 7.69 -3.22 -0.29
CA GLY A 126 7.94 -1.80 -0.43
C GLY A 126 7.00 -1.00 -1.30
N VAL A 127 7.00 0.31 -1.06
CA VAL A 127 6.26 1.31 -1.85
C VAL A 127 7.11 2.56 -2.01
N GLU A 128 7.17 3.06 -3.23
CA GLU A 128 7.73 4.37 -3.56
C GLU A 128 6.69 5.14 -4.38
N ILE A 129 6.32 6.33 -3.92
CA ILE A 129 5.52 7.30 -4.68
C ILE A 129 6.43 8.49 -5.00
N ILE A 130 6.49 8.87 -6.27
CA ILE A 130 7.44 9.83 -6.81
C ILE A 130 6.89 11.25 -6.69
N GLY A 131 7.73 12.20 -6.27
CA GLY A 131 7.46 13.64 -6.38
C GLY A 131 6.20 14.11 -5.64
N ASP A 132 5.45 15.00 -6.29
CA ASP A 132 4.30 15.72 -5.71
C ASP A 132 3.10 14.80 -5.38
N TYR A 133 3.08 13.59 -5.94
CA TYR A 133 2.06 12.58 -5.69
C TYR A 133 2.07 12.00 -4.26
N GLN A 134 3.12 12.26 -3.47
CA GLN A 134 3.20 11.79 -2.08
C GLN A 134 2.11 12.38 -1.18
N LEU A 135 1.62 13.60 -1.47
CA LEU A 135 0.65 14.30 -0.64
C LEU A 135 -0.81 13.93 -0.94
N GLY A 136 -1.09 13.30 -2.10
CA GLY A 136 -2.45 12.99 -2.57
C GLY A 136 -3.10 11.75 -1.96
N GLY A 137 -2.47 11.11 -0.96
CA GLY A 137 -3.01 9.88 -0.35
C GLY A 137 -2.97 8.64 -1.27
N ILE A 138 -2.25 8.71 -2.39
CA ILE A 138 -2.16 7.65 -3.41
C ILE A 138 -1.71 6.32 -2.80
N ALA A 139 -0.70 6.32 -1.92
CA ALA A 139 -0.23 5.10 -1.27
C ALA A 139 -1.37 4.35 -0.55
N LYS A 140 -2.22 5.05 0.20
CA LYS A 140 -3.36 4.45 0.91
C LYS A 140 -4.35 3.81 -0.08
N ASN A 141 -4.63 4.48 -1.19
CA ASN A 141 -5.60 4.01 -2.18
C ASN A 141 -5.06 2.84 -3.00
N VAL A 142 -3.76 2.86 -3.33
CA VAL A 142 -3.08 1.71 -3.94
C VAL A 142 -3.19 0.48 -3.04
N TYR A 143 -2.96 0.63 -1.72
CA TYR A 143 -3.19 -0.48 -0.78
C TYR A 143 -4.65 -0.94 -0.81
N LYS A 144 -5.63 -0.03 -0.84
CA LYS A 144 -7.05 -0.39 -0.95
C LYS A 144 -7.31 -1.24 -2.19
N CYS A 145 -6.80 -0.83 -3.36
CA CYS A 145 -6.93 -1.60 -4.60
C CYS A 145 -6.30 -2.99 -4.47
N LEU A 146 -5.08 -3.07 -3.93
CA LEU A 146 -4.39 -4.34 -3.72
C LEU A 146 -5.15 -5.26 -2.75
N ILE A 147 -5.78 -4.74 -1.68
CA ILE A 147 -6.62 -5.55 -0.78
C ILE A 147 -7.85 -6.08 -1.52
N MET A 148 -8.53 -5.24 -2.30
CA MET A 148 -9.72 -5.67 -3.05
C MET A 148 -9.41 -6.79 -4.02
N LYS A 149 -8.18 -6.85 -4.53
CA LYS A 149 -7.70 -7.86 -5.47
C LYS A 149 -7.19 -9.14 -4.81
N HIS A 150 -6.34 -9.02 -3.78
CA HIS A 150 -5.59 -10.16 -3.22
C HIS A 150 -6.13 -10.69 -1.89
N ASP A 151 -7.30 -10.21 -1.45
CA ASP A 151 -8.00 -10.54 -0.20
C ASP A 151 -7.27 -10.13 1.10
N TYR A 152 -5.95 -10.28 1.18
CA TYR A 152 -5.15 -9.97 2.35
C TYR A 152 -3.90 -9.19 1.96
N ILE A 153 -3.67 -8.06 2.64
CA ILE A 153 -2.42 -7.32 2.56
C ILE A 153 -1.73 -7.34 3.91
N VAL A 154 -0.43 -7.59 3.86
CA VAL A 154 0.44 -7.76 5.03
C VAL A 154 1.54 -6.72 4.99
N CYS A 155 1.88 -6.14 6.12
CA CYS A 155 2.98 -5.21 6.22
C CYS A 155 4.33 -5.92 6.18
N ASP A 156 5.38 -5.27 5.64
CA ASP A 156 6.73 -5.80 5.82
C ASP A 156 7.06 -5.86 7.32
N ASN A 157 7.87 -6.82 7.72
CA ASN A 157 8.42 -6.89 9.08
C ASN A 157 9.49 -5.81 9.34
N LEU A 158 9.88 -5.11 8.28
CA LEU A 158 10.80 -3.98 8.29
C LEU A 158 10.16 -2.77 7.60
N GLN A 159 9.84 -1.74 8.37
CA GLN A 159 9.13 -0.56 7.85
C GLN A 159 9.95 0.71 8.05
N THR A 160 9.60 1.78 7.34
CA THR A 160 10.03 3.15 7.70
C THR A 160 9.00 3.75 8.67
N ILE A 161 9.34 4.83 9.38
CA ILE A 161 8.40 5.57 10.24
C ILE A 161 7.14 6.00 9.45
N GLY A 162 7.33 6.42 8.19
CA GLY A 162 6.24 6.74 7.26
C GLY A 162 5.37 5.52 6.95
N GLY A 163 5.99 4.37 6.67
CA GLY A 163 5.30 3.10 6.47
C GLY A 163 4.47 2.69 7.68
N GLY A 164 5.06 2.70 8.88
CA GLY A 164 4.32 2.43 10.12
C GLY A 164 3.15 3.40 10.31
N SER A 165 3.35 4.69 10.00
CA SER A 165 2.30 5.71 10.12
C SER A 165 1.16 5.51 9.11
N LEU A 166 1.47 5.05 7.89
CA LEU A 166 0.48 4.64 6.91
C LEU A 166 -0.38 3.48 7.44
N TRP A 167 0.23 2.50 8.10
CA TRP A 167 -0.53 1.40 8.72
C TRP A 167 -1.40 1.87 9.88
N VAL A 168 -0.85 2.67 10.79
CA VAL A 168 -1.59 3.17 11.97
C VAL A 168 -2.73 4.11 11.62
N SER A 169 -2.54 5.04 10.70
CA SER A 169 -3.54 6.08 10.40
C SER A 169 -4.26 5.87 9.07
N GLY A 170 -3.57 5.37 8.05
CA GLY A 170 -4.15 5.07 6.74
C GLY A 170 -4.94 3.77 6.74
N MET A 171 -4.29 2.64 7.07
CA MET A 171 -4.90 1.32 6.94
C MET A 171 -6.02 1.09 7.96
N THR A 172 -5.86 1.55 9.21
CA THR A 172 -6.96 1.52 10.20
C THR A 172 -8.13 2.45 9.87
N SER A 173 -7.97 3.38 8.91
CA SER A 173 -9.10 4.15 8.37
C SER A 173 -9.84 3.41 7.26
N ILE A 174 -9.21 2.42 6.64
CA ILE A 174 -9.80 1.57 5.61
C ILE A 174 -10.57 0.40 6.22
N GLY A 175 -10.05 -0.22 7.28
CA GLY A 175 -10.66 -1.40 7.88
C GLY A 175 -9.99 -1.85 9.17
N GLU A 176 -10.45 -2.98 9.70
CA GLU A 176 -9.82 -3.61 10.87
C GLU A 176 -8.44 -4.17 10.49
N VAL A 177 -7.40 -3.62 11.13
CA VAL A 177 -6.03 -4.10 10.99
C VAL A 177 -5.70 -4.98 12.19
N ARG A 178 -5.31 -6.23 11.95
CA ARG A 178 -4.99 -7.20 13.00
C ARG A 178 -3.48 -7.37 13.15
N ILE A 179 -3.02 -7.55 14.39
CA ILE A 179 -1.63 -7.78 14.73
C ILE A 179 -1.38 -9.28 14.78
N TYR A 180 -0.47 -9.76 13.93
CA TYR A 180 -0.12 -11.17 13.79
C TYR A 180 1.32 -11.43 14.26
N ASP A 181 1.49 -12.50 15.04
CA ASP A 181 2.78 -12.97 15.51
C ASP A 181 3.20 -14.19 14.68
N THR A 182 4.27 -14.05 13.89
CA THR A 182 4.76 -15.08 12.98
C THR A 182 5.48 -16.22 13.68
N ILE A 183 5.89 -16.06 14.94
CA ILE A 183 6.49 -17.14 15.74
C ILE A 183 5.38 -17.97 16.39
N LYS A 184 4.35 -17.32 16.92
CA LYS A 184 3.19 -17.98 17.52
C LYS A 184 2.14 -18.43 16.51
N GLU A 185 2.32 -18.04 15.25
CA GLU A 185 1.43 -18.31 14.12
C GLU A 185 -0.03 -17.92 14.37
N ARG A 186 -0.28 -16.81 15.06
CA ARG A 186 -1.64 -16.38 15.41
C ARG A 186 -1.79 -14.87 15.50
N PHE A 187 -3.04 -14.42 15.33
CA PHE A 187 -3.44 -13.07 15.68
C PHE A 187 -3.39 -12.88 17.20
N ILE A 188 -2.75 -11.81 17.64
CA ILE A 188 -2.54 -11.51 19.06
C ILE A 188 -3.25 -10.24 19.54
N ASP A 189 -3.65 -9.36 18.62
CA ASP A 189 -4.39 -8.13 18.95
C ASP A 189 -5.00 -7.48 17.69
N VAL A 190 -5.73 -6.38 17.87
CA VAL A 190 -6.25 -5.52 16.80
C VAL A 190 -5.64 -4.13 16.91
N LEU A 191 -4.99 -3.66 15.84
CA LEU A 191 -4.29 -2.37 15.79
C LEU A 191 -5.25 -1.20 15.89
N THR A 192 -4.91 -0.23 16.74
CA THR A 192 -5.65 1.03 16.89
C THR A 192 -4.89 2.20 16.25
N ARG A 193 -5.58 3.34 16.08
CA ARG A 193 -4.99 4.61 15.62
C ARG A 193 -3.91 5.18 16.55
N GLN A 194 -3.77 4.64 17.76
CA GLN A 194 -2.72 5.03 18.71
C GLN A 194 -1.38 4.33 18.44
N GLY A 195 -1.32 3.42 17.47
CA GLY A 195 -0.10 2.68 17.16
C GLY A 195 0.18 1.51 18.12
N CYS A 196 -0.83 1.08 18.86
CA CYS A 196 -0.81 -0.13 19.66
C CYS A 196 -2.12 -0.90 19.45
N GLY A 197 -2.10 -2.18 19.82
CA GLY A 197 -3.26 -3.03 19.82
C GLY A 197 -4.26 -2.65 20.90
N MET A 198 -5.53 -3.06 20.73
CA MET A 198 -6.62 -2.82 21.68
C MET A 198 -6.32 -3.37 23.09
N ASN A 199 -5.57 -4.45 23.17
CA ASN A 199 -5.14 -5.08 24.42
C ASN A 199 -3.72 -4.66 24.85
N GLY A 200 -3.15 -3.64 24.19
CA GLY A 200 -1.88 -3.02 24.56
C GLY A 200 -0.64 -3.60 23.87
N VAL A 201 -0.79 -4.51 22.91
CA VAL A 201 0.36 -5.01 22.13
C VAL A 201 1.00 -3.87 21.34
N ILE A 202 2.31 -3.69 21.44
CA ILE A 202 3.03 -2.65 20.67
C ILE A 202 3.77 -3.35 19.52
N PRO A 203 3.35 -3.17 18.25
CA PRO A 203 3.86 -3.99 17.15
C PRO A 203 5.11 -3.39 16.47
N TRP A 204 5.59 -2.24 16.93
CA TRP A 204 6.83 -1.63 16.44
C TRP A 204 7.82 -1.43 17.57
N SER A 205 9.10 -1.61 17.28
CA SER A 205 10.16 -1.49 18.28
C SER A 205 11.13 -0.36 18.01
N ALA A 206 11.74 0.14 19.10
CA ALA A 206 12.69 1.24 19.07
C ALA A 206 14.12 0.81 18.71
N GLN A 207 14.42 -0.49 18.74
CA GLN A 207 15.77 -1.00 18.52
C GLN A 207 16.30 -0.63 17.13
N GLY A 208 17.31 0.23 17.05
CA GLY A 208 17.89 0.68 15.77
C GLY A 208 17.33 2.01 15.26
N LEU A 209 16.39 2.63 15.98
CA LEU A 209 15.96 4.00 15.71
C LEU A 209 16.90 5.04 16.33
N THR A 210 17.06 6.17 15.64
CA THR A 210 17.68 7.35 16.25
C THR A 210 16.65 8.11 17.11
N GLN A 211 17.12 9.01 17.99
CA GLN A 211 16.23 9.90 18.74
C GLN A 211 15.33 10.75 17.83
N MET A 212 15.85 11.16 16.67
CA MET A 212 15.07 11.91 15.69
C MET A 212 13.91 11.08 15.13
N ASP A 213 14.14 9.80 14.84
CA ASP A 213 13.08 8.92 14.33
C ASP A 213 12.04 8.60 15.39
N MET A 214 12.48 8.42 16.64
CA MET A 214 11.57 8.25 17.78
C MET A 214 10.67 9.47 17.94
N SER A 215 11.22 10.69 17.84
CA SER A 215 10.41 11.92 17.92
C SER A 215 9.38 12.06 16.80
N ARG A 216 9.64 11.48 15.61
CA ARG A 216 8.68 11.44 14.50
C ARG A 216 7.56 10.42 14.70
N TRP A 217 7.74 9.44 15.59
CA TRP A 217 6.73 8.44 15.95
C TRP A 217 5.84 8.89 17.10
N GLU A 218 6.32 9.81 17.94
CA GLU A 218 5.57 10.36 19.06
C GLU A 218 4.24 10.99 18.61
N PRO A 219 3.16 10.86 19.41
CA PRO A 219 3.12 10.33 20.78
C PRO A 219 2.91 8.81 20.87
N ARG A 220 3.06 8.05 19.76
CA ARG A 220 2.80 6.60 19.75
C ARG A 220 3.91 5.85 20.49
N LYS A 221 3.54 4.73 21.13
CA LYS A 221 4.48 3.91 21.89
C LYS A 221 5.36 3.06 20.95
N LEU A 222 6.58 2.77 21.41
CA LEU A 222 7.50 1.81 20.82
C LEU A 222 7.84 0.74 21.85
N SER A 223 7.95 -0.50 21.41
CA SER A 223 8.47 -1.60 22.22
C SER A 223 9.99 -1.47 22.38
N MET A 224 10.50 -1.80 23.57
CA MET A 224 11.95 -1.91 23.80
C MET A 224 12.51 -3.26 23.33
N GLU A 225 11.64 -4.26 23.19
CA GLU A 225 11.98 -5.57 22.64
C GLU A 225 11.80 -5.61 21.13
N SER A 226 12.52 -6.49 20.45
CA SER A 226 12.41 -6.71 19.01
C SER A 226 11.02 -7.17 18.58
N CYS A 227 10.40 -6.45 17.63
CA CYS A 227 9.11 -6.79 17.02
C CYS A 227 9.26 -7.38 15.60
N HIS A 228 10.42 -7.92 15.22
CA HIS A 228 10.68 -8.46 13.88
C HIS A 228 9.78 -9.62 13.42
N HIS A 229 9.11 -10.26 14.37
CA HIS A 229 8.16 -11.36 14.17
C HIS A 229 6.71 -10.86 14.10
N ILE A 230 6.49 -9.55 14.25
CA ILE A 230 5.16 -8.96 14.21
C ILE A 230 4.91 -8.38 12.83
N VAL A 231 3.76 -8.70 12.26
CA VAL A 231 3.23 -8.07 11.05
C VAL A 231 1.79 -7.63 11.31
N ASN A 232 1.38 -6.58 10.60
CA ASN A 232 0.00 -6.13 10.58
C ASN A 232 -0.67 -6.65 9.30
N ILE A 233 -1.88 -7.18 9.44
CA ILE A 233 -2.64 -7.78 8.36
C ILE A 233 -4.01 -7.11 8.29
N ILE A 234 -4.41 -6.72 7.09
CA ILE A 234 -5.77 -6.27 6.78
C ILE A 234 -6.36 -7.19 5.73
N SER A 235 -7.65 -7.46 5.85
CA SER A 235 -8.39 -8.34 4.95
C SER A 235 -9.58 -7.62 4.30
N LYS A 236 -9.91 -8.04 3.09
CA LYS A 236 -10.99 -7.48 2.27
C LYS A 236 -12.36 -7.54 2.95
N ASP A 237 -12.62 -8.62 3.68
CA ASP A 237 -13.86 -8.83 4.46
C ASP A 237 -13.98 -7.92 5.69
N LYS A 238 -12.90 -7.23 6.05
CA LYS A 238 -12.82 -6.32 7.21
C LYS A 238 -12.65 -4.86 6.82
N ILE A 239 -12.79 -4.53 5.54
CA ILE A 239 -12.83 -3.16 5.07
C ILE A 239 -14.14 -2.51 5.54
N TYR A 240 -14.05 -1.27 6.03
CA TYR A 240 -15.20 -0.45 6.31
C TYR A 240 -15.81 0.00 4.99
N ASN A 241 -17.05 -0.40 4.74
CA ASN A 241 -17.82 0.14 3.61
C ASN A 241 -18.11 1.62 3.90
N TYR A 242 -17.30 2.50 3.32
CA TYR A 242 -17.68 3.89 3.17
C TYR A 242 -18.52 3.98 1.89
N GLU A 243 -19.83 4.09 2.08
CA GLU A 243 -20.75 4.57 1.04
C GLU A 243 -20.41 6.01 0.63
#